data_AF-A0AB73BSS1-F1
#
_entry.id   AF-A0AB73BSS1-F1
#
_cell.length_a   1.000
_cell.length_b   1.000
_cell.length_c   1.000
_cell.angle_alpha   90.00
_cell.angle_beta   90.00
_cell.angle_gamma   90.00
#
_symmetry.space_group_name_H-M   'P 1'
#
loop_
_entity.id
_entity.type
_entity.pdbx_description
1 polymer ?
#
loop_
_entity_poly.entity_id
_entity_poly.type
_entity_poly.pdbx_seq_one_letter_code
_entity_poly.pdbx_strand_id
1 'polypeptide(L)'
;MIVYTKYKFSGEVSYSRFIELEEIKDRKYSCLGQMTRVTIRGGKTYAGFADEPYLSGKGNCLTLKWYDIDYDTFRLRSSNMVTIFIPLDIIIGIESILYSNPRWGHPPINEFIFSDTLRQRLMKLHDKNDSSKKNN
;
A
#
# COMPACT_ATOMS: atom_id res chain seq x y z
N MET A 1 2.72 3.23 14.50
CA MET A 1 1.60 2.34 14.18
C MET A 1 1.11 2.66 12.77
N ILE A 2 0.88 1.64 11.95
CA ILE A 2 0.44 1.75 10.55
C ILE A 2 -0.84 0.94 10.41
N VAL A 3 -1.82 1.46 9.67
CA VAL A 3 -3.01 0.68 9.30
C VAL A 3 -2.67 -0.16 8.08
N TYR A 4 -2.81 -1.49 8.18
CA TYR A 4 -2.66 -2.37 7.03
C TYR A 4 -3.97 -3.08 6.70
N THR A 5 -4.46 -2.87 5.49
CA THR A 5 -5.69 -3.48 4.98
C THR A 5 -5.39 -4.23 3.69
N LYS A 6 -5.88 -5.47 3.60
CA LYS A 6 -5.80 -6.29 2.39
C LYS A 6 -7.18 -6.55 1.86
N TYR A 7 -7.38 -6.23 0.59
CA TYR A 7 -8.63 -6.43 -0.13
C TYR A 7 -8.57 -7.69 -0.98
N LYS A 8 -9.70 -8.35 -1.20
CA LYS A 8 -9.87 -9.30 -2.30
C LYS A 8 -10.03 -8.53 -3.61
N PHE A 9 -9.96 -9.24 -4.74
CA PHE A 9 -10.24 -8.64 -6.04
C PHE A 9 -11.69 -8.13 -6.17
N SER A 10 -12.64 -8.74 -5.44
CA SER A 10 -14.03 -8.27 -5.34
C SER A 10 -14.18 -6.95 -4.57
N GLY A 11 -13.13 -6.44 -3.94
CA GLY A 11 -13.19 -5.25 -3.10
C GLY A 11 -13.52 -5.48 -1.64
N GLU A 12 -13.91 -6.70 -1.29
CA GLU A 12 -14.12 -7.09 0.11
C GLU A 12 -12.81 -7.03 0.88
N VAL A 13 -12.88 -6.62 2.14
CA VAL A 13 -11.73 -6.68 3.04
C VAL A 13 -11.45 -8.15 3.37
N SER A 14 -10.28 -8.63 2.97
CA SER A 14 -9.78 -9.95 3.38
C SER A 14 -9.29 -9.92 4.82
N TYR A 15 -8.58 -8.86 5.22
CA TYR A 15 -8.27 -8.56 6.63
C TYR A 15 -7.82 -7.10 6.79
N SER A 16 -7.91 -6.59 8.00
CA SER A 16 -7.38 -5.28 8.37
C SER A 16 -6.83 -5.32 9.79
N ARG A 17 -5.62 -4.80 10.02
CA ARG A 17 -5.02 -4.71 11.35
C ARG A 17 -4.07 -3.53 11.47
N PHE A 18 -3.80 -3.15 12.71
CA PHE A 18 -2.68 -2.28 13.02
C PHE A 18 -1.39 -3.09 13.04
N ILE A 19 -0.32 -2.48 12.56
CA ILE A 19 1.02 -3.05 12.49
C ILE A 19 2.06 -2.02 12.91
N GLU A 20 3.22 -2.50 13.33
CA GLU A 20 4.38 -1.64 13.59
C GLU A 20 5.39 -1.64 12.44
N LEU A 21 6.24 -0.60 12.40
CA LEU A 21 7.26 -0.42 11.36
C LEU A 21 8.24 -1.60 11.29
N GLU A 22 8.57 -2.20 12.44
CA GLU A 22 9.42 -3.39 12.50
C GLU A 22 8.77 -4.60 11.79
N GLU A 23 7.43 -4.70 11.75
CA GLU A 23 6.77 -5.78 11.01
C GLU A 23 6.96 -5.65 9.49
N ILE A 24 7.18 -4.43 8.98
CA ILE A 24 7.58 -4.18 7.58
C ILE A 24 8.99 -4.68 7.35
N LYS A 25 9.92 -4.26 8.21
CA LYS A 25 11.35 -4.60 8.12
C LYS A 25 11.59 -6.11 8.21
N ASP A 26 10.88 -6.76 9.13
CA ASP A 26 10.92 -8.20 9.36
C ASP A 26 10.15 -9.02 8.29
N ARG A 27 9.53 -8.35 7.31
CA ARG A 27 8.72 -8.99 6.25
C ARG A 27 7.62 -9.91 6.82
N LYS A 28 7.06 -9.58 7.99
CA LYS A 28 5.99 -10.36 8.66
C LYS A 28 4.67 -10.34 7.89
N TYR A 29 4.59 -9.53 6.85
CA TYR A 29 3.51 -9.53 5.88
C TYR A 29 4.04 -9.06 4.52
N SER A 30 3.35 -9.42 3.44
CA SER A 30 3.77 -9.05 2.09
C SER A 30 2.63 -8.51 1.24
N CYS A 31 2.88 -7.33 0.68
CA CYS A 31 2.14 -6.75 -0.43
C CYS A 31 2.91 -6.90 -1.75
N LEU A 32 4.01 -7.67 -1.79
CA LEU A 32 4.84 -7.85 -2.98
C LEU A 32 4.00 -8.20 -4.21
N GLY A 33 4.31 -7.53 -5.32
CA GLY A 33 3.72 -7.71 -6.62
C GLY A 33 2.26 -7.24 -6.70
N GLN A 34 1.63 -6.91 -5.59
CA GLN A 34 0.23 -6.51 -5.54
C GLN A 34 0.13 -4.99 -5.76
N MET A 35 -0.93 -4.58 -6.46
CA MET A 35 -1.36 -3.20 -6.49
C MET A 35 -1.57 -2.72 -5.05
N THR A 36 -0.80 -1.70 -4.68
CA THR A 36 -0.66 -1.20 -3.31
C THR A 36 -0.80 0.31 -3.29
N ARG A 37 -1.63 0.81 -2.38
CA ARG A 37 -1.78 2.23 -2.05
C ARG A 37 -1.15 2.47 -0.69
N VAL A 38 -0.26 3.44 -0.63
CA VAL A 38 0.42 3.88 0.59
C VAL A 38 -0.07 5.27 0.94
N THR A 39 -0.53 5.43 2.18
CA THR A 39 -0.89 6.72 2.76
C THR A 39 0.23 7.18 3.68
N ILE A 40 0.71 8.40 3.47
CA ILE A 40 1.74 9.03 4.31
C ILE A 40 1.14 10.04 5.27
N ARG A 41 1.92 10.47 6.26
CA ARG A 41 1.60 11.61 7.15
C ARG A 41 1.18 12.81 6.29
N GLY A 42 0.09 13.47 6.69
CA GLY A 42 -0.55 14.53 5.90
C GLY A 42 -1.60 14.01 4.90
N GLY A 43 -1.88 12.71 4.86
CA GLY A 43 -2.99 12.12 4.12
C GLY A 43 -2.76 11.93 2.61
N LYS A 44 -1.59 12.31 2.10
CA LYS A 44 -1.23 12.07 0.69
C LYS A 44 -1.09 10.57 0.42
N THR A 45 -1.55 10.14 -0.74
CA THR A 45 -1.49 8.75 -1.17
C THR A 45 -0.61 8.56 -2.41
N TYR A 46 -0.01 7.38 -2.51
CA TYR A 46 0.73 6.92 -3.69
C TYR A 46 0.26 5.51 -4.01
N ALA A 47 0.07 5.19 -5.29
CA ALA A 47 -0.38 3.88 -5.73
C ALA A 47 0.55 3.32 -6.82
N GLY A 48 0.73 2.01 -6.80
CA GLY A 48 1.52 1.27 -7.76
C GLY A 48 1.67 -0.18 -7.33
N PHE A 49 2.40 -0.98 -8.10
CA PHE A 49 2.69 -2.35 -7.70
C PHE A 49 3.80 -2.33 -6.66
N ALA A 50 3.51 -2.85 -5.48
CA ALA A 50 4.53 -3.00 -4.45
C ALA A 50 5.60 -3.96 -4.95
N ASP A 51 6.85 -3.61 -4.72
CA ASP A 51 8.00 -4.44 -5.06
C ASP A 51 8.81 -4.77 -3.79
N GLU A 52 9.56 -5.87 -3.84
CA GLU A 52 10.21 -6.43 -2.64
C GLU A 52 11.35 -5.54 -2.15
N PRO A 53 11.68 -5.62 -0.84
CA PRO A 53 12.09 -4.46 -0.07
C PRO A 53 13.59 -4.17 -0.09
N TYR A 54 13.89 -2.87 -0.12
CA TYR A 54 14.74 -2.14 0.83
C TYR A 54 16.05 -2.74 1.26
N LEU A 55 17.12 -2.29 0.60
CA LEU A 55 18.46 -2.02 1.14
C LEU A 55 19.38 -1.78 -0.07
N SER A 56 19.39 -0.59 -0.66
CA SER A 56 20.68 -0.12 -1.21
C SER A 56 21.53 0.42 -0.05
N GLY A 57 21.62 -0.32 1.06
CA GLY A 57 22.34 0.07 2.28
C GLY A 57 21.97 1.43 2.92
N LYS A 58 21.03 2.20 2.36
CA LYS A 58 20.85 3.64 2.66
C LYS A 58 19.41 4.10 2.90
N GLY A 59 18.38 3.28 2.75
CA GLY A 59 17.00 3.76 2.84
C GLY A 59 16.03 2.72 3.40
N ASN A 60 15.33 3.08 4.47
CA ASN A 60 14.14 2.39 4.97
C ASN A 60 12.92 3.02 4.27
N CYS A 61 12.48 2.48 3.14
CA CYS A 61 11.31 2.99 2.41
C CYS A 61 10.30 1.86 2.09
N LEU A 62 9.22 2.14 1.34
CA LEU A 62 8.32 1.20 0.65
C LEU A 62 8.29 1.55 -0.86
N THR A 63 8.55 0.58 -1.77
CA THR A 63 8.79 0.84 -3.19
C THR A 63 7.53 0.52 -3.97
N LEU A 64 7.07 1.46 -4.77
CA LEU A 64 6.01 1.24 -5.73
C LEU A 64 6.56 1.39 -7.13
N LYS A 65 6.26 0.43 -8.00
CA LYS A 65 6.47 0.52 -9.44
C LYS A 65 5.18 0.97 -10.11
N TRP A 66 5.25 2.12 -10.76
CA TRP A 66 4.16 2.64 -11.56
C TRP A 66 4.50 2.41 -13.03
N TYR A 67 3.81 1.44 -13.63
CA TYR A 67 3.96 1.09 -15.04
C TYR A 67 3.03 1.95 -15.89
N ASP A 68 3.46 2.25 -17.11
CA ASP A 68 2.62 2.85 -18.14
C ASP A 68 1.63 1.81 -18.70
N ILE A 69 0.51 1.64 -17.99
CA ILE A 69 -0.54 0.67 -18.30
C ILE A 69 -1.68 1.35 -19.07
N ASP A 70 -2.15 0.66 -20.09
CA ASP A 70 -3.42 0.94 -20.73
C ASP A 70 -4.54 0.34 -19.90
N TYR A 71 -5.30 1.17 -19.21
CA TYR A 71 -6.37 0.69 -18.33
C TYR A 71 -7.59 0.17 -19.11
N ASP A 72 -7.69 0.44 -20.42
CA ASP A 72 -8.75 -0.12 -21.27
C ASP A 72 -8.43 -1.54 -21.73
N THR A 73 -7.17 -1.80 -22.07
CA THR A 73 -6.71 -3.09 -22.62
C THR A 73 -5.92 -3.94 -21.63
N PHE A 74 -5.60 -3.38 -20.47
CA PHE A 74 -4.80 -4.00 -19.41
C PHE A 74 -3.41 -4.45 -19.84
N ARG A 75 -2.88 -3.84 -20.89
CA ARG A 75 -1.54 -4.06 -21.43
C ARG A 75 -0.63 -2.89 -21.10
N LEU A 76 0.68 -3.10 -21.16
CA LEU A 76 1.63 -2.00 -21.11
C LEU A 76 1.47 -1.15 -22.38
N ARG A 77 1.26 0.16 -22.23
CA ARG A 77 1.37 1.13 -23.34
C ARG A 77 2.82 1.26 -23.79
N SER A 78 3.74 1.18 -22.83
CA SER A 78 5.18 1.18 -23.08
C SER A 78 5.94 0.46 -21.98
N SER A 79 7.24 0.23 -22.19
CA SER A 79 8.15 -0.26 -21.16
C SER A 79 8.54 0.80 -20.12
N ASN A 80 7.98 2.02 -20.22
CA ASN A 80 8.26 3.09 -19.27
C ASN A 80 7.70 2.75 -17.88
N MET A 81 8.47 3.09 -16.85
CA MET A 81 8.11 2.83 -15.47
C MET A 81 8.74 3.89 -14.57
N VAL A 82 7.95 4.36 -13.61
CA VAL A 82 8.43 5.23 -12.53
C VAL A 82 8.53 4.41 -11.25
N THR A 83 9.66 4.54 -10.56
CA THR A 83 9.86 3.97 -9.22
C THR A 83 9.63 5.05 -8.18
N ILE A 84 8.74 4.79 -7.23
CA ILE A 84 8.45 5.67 -6.10
C ILE A 84 9.07 5.06 -4.83
N PHE A 85 9.90 5.83 -4.15
CA PHE A 85 10.50 5.47 -2.86
C PHE A 85 9.81 6.24 -1.74
N ILE A 86 9.16 5.54 -0.82
CA ILE A 86 8.36 6.17 0.25
C ILE A 86 9.00 5.85 1.61
N PRO A 87 9.64 6.79 2.32
CA PRO A 87 10.27 6.51 3.62
C PRO A 87 9.31 5.83 4.61
N LEU A 88 9.75 4.77 5.30
CA LEU A 88 8.88 3.97 6.17
C LEU A 88 8.36 4.74 7.38
N ASP A 89 9.14 5.69 7.88
CA ASP A 89 8.86 6.51 9.06
C ASP A 89 7.68 7.48 8.86
N ILE A 90 7.38 7.84 7.61
CA ILE A 90 6.26 8.70 7.25
C ILE A 90 4.99 7.93 6.84
N ILE A 91 5.03 6.60 6.74
CA ILE A 91 3.86 5.80 6.37
C ILE A 91 2.89 5.71 7.54
N ILE A 92 1.60 5.87 7.26
CA ILE A 92 0.51 5.68 8.24
C ILE A 92 -0.53 4.65 7.77
N GLY A 93 -0.58 4.35 6.47
CA GLY A 93 -1.52 3.39 5.91
C GLY A 93 -0.93 2.63 4.73
N ILE A 94 -1.22 1.34 4.66
CA ILE A 94 -0.91 0.47 3.53
C ILE A 94 -2.18 -0.29 3.17
N GLU A 95 -2.54 -0.27 1.90
CA GLU A 95 -3.69 -0.95 1.35
C GLU A 95 -3.23 -1.77 0.14
N SER A 96 -3.53 -3.07 0.09
CA SER A 96 -3.11 -3.93 -1.03
C SER A 96 -4.25 -4.79 -1.55
N ILE A 97 -4.22 -5.11 -2.84
CA ILE A 97 -5.26 -5.91 -3.49
C ILE A 97 -4.76 -7.33 -3.80
N LEU A 98 -5.53 -8.30 -3.30
CA LEU A 98 -5.48 -9.74 -3.50
C LEU A 98 -5.13 -10.14 -4.94
N TYR A 99 -3.95 -10.72 -5.21
CA TYR A 99 -3.60 -11.32 -6.51
C TYR A 99 -3.69 -10.36 -7.71
N SER A 100 -3.52 -9.06 -7.47
CA SER A 100 -3.71 -8.00 -8.47
C SER A 100 -2.57 -7.82 -9.48
N ASN A 101 -1.50 -8.63 -9.42
CA ASN A 101 -0.39 -8.50 -10.37
C ASN A 101 -0.80 -8.98 -11.78
N PRO A 102 -0.68 -8.14 -12.82
CA PRO A 102 -0.93 -8.55 -14.21
C PRO A 102 -0.12 -9.76 -14.66
N ARG A 103 1.09 -9.92 -14.11
CA ARG A 103 1.97 -11.06 -14.43
C ARG A 103 1.40 -12.40 -13.95
N TRP A 104 0.37 -12.39 -13.10
CA TRP A 104 -0.32 -13.59 -12.64
C TRP A 104 -1.56 -13.93 -13.49
N GLY A 105 -1.76 -13.25 -14.63
CA GLY A 105 -2.85 -13.57 -15.57
C GLY A 105 -4.20 -12.93 -15.25
N HIS A 106 -4.24 -11.97 -14.32
CA HIS A 106 -5.44 -11.23 -13.95
C HIS A 106 -5.37 -9.77 -14.47
N PRO A 107 -6.49 -9.16 -14.89
CA PRO A 107 -6.51 -7.75 -15.20
C PRO A 107 -6.12 -6.91 -13.96
N PRO A 108 -5.32 -5.83 -14.09
CA PRO A 108 -4.99 -4.89 -13.02
C PRO A 108 -6.20 -4.02 -12.67
N ILE A 109 -7.35 -4.61 -12.39
CA ILE A 109 -8.48 -3.88 -11.84
C ILE A 109 -8.45 -4.04 -10.34
N ASN A 110 -7.97 -2.98 -9.69
CA ASN A 110 -8.91 -2.26 -8.87
C ASN A 110 -8.39 -0.84 -8.68
N GLU A 111 -9.08 0.11 -9.30
CA GLU A 111 -9.14 1.45 -8.73
C GLU A 111 -9.45 1.25 -7.24
N PHE A 112 -8.71 1.86 -6.33
CA PHE A 112 -8.91 1.68 -4.88
C PHE A 112 -10.24 2.31 -4.38
N ILE A 113 -11.36 2.09 -5.09
CA ILE A 113 -12.74 2.53 -4.82
C ILE A 113 -13.33 1.75 -3.63
N PHE A 114 -12.51 1.22 -2.72
CA PHE A 114 -12.98 0.38 -1.62
C PHE A 114 -13.14 1.15 -0.33
N SER A 115 -14.38 1.07 0.17
CA SER A 115 -14.87 1.50 1.48
C SER A 115 -14.10 2.68 2.08
N ASP A 116 -14.27 3.86 1.48
CA ASP A 116 -13.79 5.11 2.06
C ASP A 116 -14.24 5.26 3.53
N THR A 117 -15.42 4.74 3.85
CA THR A 117 -15.95 4.68 5.22
C THR A 117 -15.06 3.88 6.17
N LEU A 118 -14.57 2.70 5.77
CA LEU A 118 -13.64 1.92 6.59
C LEU A 118 -12.30 2.63 6.73
N ARG A 119 -11.76 3.15 5.62
CA ARG A 119 -10.50 3.90 5.62
C ARG A 119 -10.57 5.07 6.58
N GLN A 120 -11.61 5.90 6.50
CA GLN A 120 -11.83 7.03 7.40
C GLN A 120 -11.96 6.60 8.86
N ARG A 121 -12.67 5.50 9.15
CA ARG A 121 -12.80 4.97 10.52
C ARG A 121 -11.45 4.51 11.08
N LEU A 122 -10.67 3.78 10.29
CA LEU A 122 -9.35 3.30 10.71
C LEU A 122 -8.35 4.44 10.91
N MET A 123 -8.39 5.47 10.04
CA MET A 123 -7.55 6.65 10.18
C MET A 123 -7.92 7.47 11.43
N LYS A 124 -9.22 7.64 11.72
CA LYS A 124 -9.66 8.28 12.97
C LYS A 124 -9.18 7.53 14.22
N LEU A 125 -9.18 6.19 14.19
CA LEU A 125 -8.66 5.36 15.28
C LEU A 125 -7.14 5.47 15.41
N HIS A 126 -6.42 5.49 14.28
CA HIS A 126 -4.98 5.74 14.25
C HIS A 126 -4.64 7.07 14.94
N ASP A 127 -5.28 8.17 14.53
CA ASP A 127 -4.99 9.51 15.05
C ASP A 127 -5.29 9.64 16.55
N LYS A 128 -6.38 9.00 17.01
CA LYS A 128 -6.71 8.93 18.44
C LYS A 128 -5.61 8.23 19.24
N ASN A 129 -5.11 7.09 18.75
CA ASN A 129 -4.06 6.33 19.43
C ASN A 129 -2.69 7.03 19.37
N ASP A 130 -2.38 7.76 18.29
CA ASP A 130 -1.17 8.57 18.20
C ASP A 130 -1.20 9.75 19.17
N SER A 131 -2.38 10.37 19.36
CA SER A 131 -2.55 11.48 20.31
C SER A 131 -2.40 11.04 21.78
N SER A 132 -2.87 9.85 22.14
CA SER A 132 -2.74 9.33 23.50
C SER A 132 -1.30 8.93 23.86
N LYS A 133 -0.51 8.47 22.89
CA LYS A 133 0.92 8.17 23.07
C LYS A 133 1.80 9.42 23.28
N LYS A 134 1.34 10.60 22.86
CA LYS A 134 2.08 11.86 23.03
C LYS A 134 1.79 12.57 24.36
N ASN A 135 0.73 12.17 25.06
CA ASN A 135 0.26 12.78 26.31
C ASN A 135 0.64 11.95 27.56
N ASN A 136 1.41 10.88 27.39
CA ASN A 136 2.03 10.07 28.44
C ASN A 136 3.55 10.16 28.31
#